data_AF-A0A7C1N1Z0-F1
#
_entry.id   AF-A0A7C1N1Z0-F1
#
_cell.length_a   1.000
_cell.length_b   1.000
_cell.length_c   1.000
_cell.angle_alpha   90.00
_cell.angle_beta   90.00
_cell.angle_gamma   90.00
#
_symmetry.space_group_name_H-M   'P 1'
#
loop_
_entity.id
_entity.type
_entity.pdbx_description
1 polymer ?
#
loop_
_entity_poly.entity_id
_entity_poly.type
_entity_poly.pdbx_seq_one_letter_code
_entity_poly.pdbx_strand_id
1 'polypeptide(L)'
;MIIIDTREQKPLWDKDIFKVKRMKLDEGDYTTDTLLNKAHVERKSGIDLYGSLIQGHKRFSAEIQRAIEKDLNFAIFVECIEEDFVRKKFKGGYRLKTKVKVLRKIVETFQERYPIAIIWCKNRDIMMVKILDWFYDREKELGVWDK
;
A
#
# COMPACT_ATOMS: atom_id res chain seq x y z
N MET A 1 13.02 -2.52 -12.98
CA MET A 1 11.78 -2.53 -13.82
C MET A 1 10.61 -2.74 -12.89
N ILE A 2 9.58 -1.92 -12.99
CA ILE A 2 8.40 -2.01 -12.10
C ILE A 2 7.40 -2.98 -12.71
N ILE A 3 6.85 -3.87 -11.90
CA ILE A 3 5.76 -4.76 -12.26
C ILE A 3 4.47 -4.20 -11.66
N ILE A 4 3.44 -4.08 -12.49
CA ILE A 4 2.14 -3.51 -12.14
C ILE A 4 1.08 -4.60 -12.29
N ASP A 5 0.27 -4.81 -11.25
CA ASP A 5 -0.85 -5.75 -11.30
C ASP A 5 -1.82 -5.39 -12.43
N THR A 6 -2.27 -6.39 -13.18
CA THR A 6 -3.19 -6.19 -14.32
C THR A 6 -4.55 -5.61 -13.93
N ARG A 7 -5.00 -5.78 -12.68
CA ARG A 7 -6.27 -5.27 -12.16
C ARG A 7 -6.17 -3.79 -11.77
N GLU A 8 -4.97 -3.25 -11.55
CA GLU A 8 -4.80 -1.84 -11.20
C GLU A 8 -5.21 -0.96 -12.38
N GLN A 9 -6.27 -0.18 -12.20
CA GLN A 9 -6.90 0.58 -13.29
C GLN A 9 -6.25 1.95 -13.51
N LYS A 10 -5.63 2.51 -12.46
CA LYS A 10 -5.03 3.86 -12.48
C LYS A 10 -3.57 3.82 -12.04
N PRO A 11 -2.72 3.07 -12.78
CA PRO A 11 -1.34 2.83 -12.40
C PRO A 11 -0.59 4.13 -12.14
N LEU A 12 0.33 4.10 -11.18
CA LEU A 12 1.18 5.25 -10.86
C LEU A 12 2.19 5.55 -11.98
N TRP A 13 2.73 4.51 -12.63
CA TRP A 13 3.70 4.64 -13.71
C TRP A 13 3.07 4.31 -15.06
N ASP A 14 3.25 5.22 -16.01
CA ASP A 14 2.87 5.03 -17.41
C ASP A 14 3.98 4.24 -18.15
N LYS A 15 3.58 3.28 -18.99
CA LYS A 15 4.50 2.46 -19.79
C LYS A 15 5.24 3.25 -20.88
N ASP A 16 4.68 4.37 -21.31
CA ASP A 16 5.27 5.20 -22.36
C ASP A 16 6.36 6.12 -21.78
N ILE A 17 6.39 6.28 -20.45
CA ILE A 17 7.35 7.13 -19.72
C ILE A 17 8.35 6.28 -18.93
N PHE A 18 7.92 5.16 -18.35
CA PHE A 18 8.72 4.33 -17.45
C PHE A 18 8.86 2.90 -17.97
N LYS A 19 9.99 2.26 -17.62
CA LYS A 19 10.20 0.83 -17.87
C LYS A 19 9.35 -0.01 -16.90
N VAL A 20 8.13 -0.34 -17.33
CA VAL A 20 7.16 -1.12 -16.57
C VAL A 20 6.70 -2.38 -17.30
N LYS A 21 6.23 -3.38 -16.54
CA LYS A 21 5.61 -4.61 -17.04
C LYS A 21 4.25 -4.78 -16.38
N ARG A 22 3.22 -5.09 -17.16
CA ARG A 22 1.89 -5.46 -16.64
C ARG A 22 1.83 -6.97 -16.48
N MET A 23 1.49 -7.45 -15.30
CA MET A 23 1.41 -8.88 -14.99
C MET A 23 0.38 -9.11 -13.89
N LYS A 24 -0.30 -10.26 -13.88
CA LYS A 24 -1.12 -10.62 -12.71
C LYS A 24 -0.20 -10.87 -11.53
N LEU A 25 -0.42 -10.15 -10.44
CA LEU A 25 0.17 -10.43 -9.13
C LEU A 25 -0.87 -11.16 -8.30
N ASP A 26 -0.44 -12.12 -7.50
CA ASP A 26 -1.37 -12.70 -6.52
C ASP A 26 -1.65 -11.67 -5.43
N GLU A 27 -0.60 -11.00 -4.95
CA GLU A 27 -0.65 -10.01 -3.86
C GLU A 27 -0.17 -8.63 -4.29
N GLY A 28 -0.81 -7.58 -3.77
CA GLY A 28 -0.42 -6.18 -4.02
C GLY A 28 -0.71 -5.68 -5.42
N ASP A 29 -0.44 -4.39 -5.62
CA ASP A 29 -0.63 -3.67 -6.88
C ASP A 29 0.70 -3.47 -7.63
N TYR A 30 1.82 -3.42 -6.91
CA TYR A 30 3.13 -3.12 -7.46
C TYR A 30 4.25 -3.95 -6.84
N THR A 31 5.24 -4.31 -7.64
CA THR A 31 6.53 -4.89 -7.21
C THR A 31 7.62 -4.55 -8.24
N THR A 32 8.81 -5.09 -8.09
CA THR A 32 9.88 -5.06 -9.11
C THR A 32 10.24 -6.48 -9.53
N ASP A 33 10.99 -6.62 -10.61
CA ASP A 33 11.42 -7.94 -11.11
C ASP A 33 12.29 -8.70 -10.10
N THR A 34 13.14 -7.98 -9.38
CA THR A 34 14.04 -8.44 -8.30
C THR A 34 13.30 -8.78 -7.00
N LEU A 35 12.21 -8.07 -6.73
CA LEU A 35 11.35 -8.23 -5.55
C LEU A 35 10.14 -9.13 -5.79
N LEU A 36 9.97 -9.67 -7.00
CA LEU A 36 8.88 -10.57 -7.31
C LEU A 36 8.88 -11.76 -6.34
N ASN A 37 7.73 -12.03 -5.72
CA ASN A 37 7.55 -13.04 -4.67
C ASN A 37 8.36 -12.80 -3.37
N LYS A 38 8.85 -11.58 -3.14
CA LYS A 38 9.56 -11.19 -1.90
C LYS A 38 8.97 -9.95 -1.26
N ALA A 39 8.68 -8.92 -2.06
CA ALA A 39 8.16 -7.67 -1.55
C ALA A 39 7.14 -7.03 -2.50
N HIS A 40 6.02 -6.57 -1.95
CA HIS A 40 4.93 -5.97 -2.72
C HIS A 40 4.34 -4.75 -2.03
N VAL A 41 3.81 -3.85 -2.84
CA VAL A 41 3.11 -2.66 -2.42
C VAL A 41 1.62 -2.77 -2.74
N GLU A 42 0.79 -2.53 -1.74
CA GLU A 42 -0.64 -2.28 -1.91
C GLU A 42 -0.90 -0.78 -1.96
N ARG A 43 -1.62 -0.30 -2.98
CA ARG A 43 -2.02 1.10 -3.08
C ARG A 43 -3.48 1.25 -2.69
N LYS A 44 -3.76 2.18 -1.79
CA LYS A 44 -5.14 2.52 -1.39
C LYS A 44 -5.42 4.00 -1.43
N SER A 45 -6.65 4.37 -1.76
CA SER A 45 -7.17 5.69 -1.44
C SER A 45 -7.62 5.76 0.03
N GLY A 46 -7.88 6.96 0.55
CA GLY A 46 -8.44 7.11 1.90
C GLY A 46 -9.79 6.41 2.08
N ILE A 47 -10.67 6.40 1.06
CA ILE A 47 -11.96 5.71 1.18
C ILE A 47 -11.80 4.19 1.15
N ASP A 48 -10.88 3.67 0.34
CA ASP A 48 -10.62 2.23 0.25
C ASP A 48 -9.99 1.71 1.55
N LEU A 49 -9.02 2.44 2.12
CA LEU A 49 -8.45 2.08 3.42
C LEU A 49 -9.51 2.09 4.51
N TYR A 50 -10.38 3.10 4.56
CA TYR A 50 -11.47 3.14 5.52
C TYR A 50 -12.39 1.92 5.38
N GLY A 51 -12.74 1.57 4.14
CA GLY A 51 -13.51 0.37 3.82
C GLY A 51 -12.81 -0.88 4.36
N SER A 52 -11.52 -1.05 4.04
CA SER A 52 -10.69 -2.17 4.49
C SER A 52 -10.57 -2.27 6.02
N LEU A 53 -10.40 -1.16 6.74
CA LEU A 53 -10.20 -1.18 8.19
C LEU A 53 -11.50 -1.37 8.98
N ILE A 54 -12.66 -1.06 8.40
CA ILE A 54 -13.94 -1.08 9.14
C ILE A 54 -14.89 -2.15 8.60
N GLN A 55 -15.37 -2.00 7.37
CA GLN A 55 -16.40 -2.89 6.81
C GLN A 55 -15.79 -4.18 6.27
N GLY A 56 -14.62 -4.06 5.63
CA GLY A 56 -13.87 -5.15 5.01
C GLY A 56 -12.79 -5.76 5.91
N HIS A 57 -12.77 -5.43 7.22
CA HIS A 57 -11.68 -5.78 8.13
C HIS A 57 -11.32 -7.27 8.08
N LYS A 58 -12.32 -8.16 8.18
CA LYS A 58 -12.08 -9.62 8.16
C LYS A 58 -11.38 -10.08 6.89
N ARG A 59 -11.80 -9.56 5.72
CA ARG A 59 -11.19 -9.91 4.43
C ARG A 59 -9.77 -9.35 4.33
N PHE A 60 -9.60 -8.09 4.70
CA PHE A 60 -8.31 -7.41 4.61
C PHE A 60 -7.27 -8.03 5.55
N SER A 61 -7.66 -8.35 6.79
CA SER A 61 -6.81 -9.10 7.73
C SER A 61 -6.39 -10.46 7.17
N ALA A 62 -7.25 -11.16 6.42
CA ALA A 62 -6.89 -12.44 5.82
C ALA A 62 -5.92 -12.28 4.65
N GLU A 63 -6.03 -11.21 3.85
CA GLU A 63 -5.06 -10.86 2.81
C GLU A 63 -3.67 -10.60 3.41
N ILE A 64 -3.61 -9.82 4.49
CA ILE A 64 -2.39 -9.54 5.26
C ILE A 64 -1.79 -10.81 5.85
N GLN A 65 -2.62 -11.65 6.48
CA GLN A 65 -2.15 -12.88 7.09
C GLN A 65 -1.53 -13.82 6.05
N ARG A 66 -2.12 -13.92 4.85
CA ARG A 66 -1.53 -14.71 3.75
C ARG A 66 -0.19 -14.13 3.28
N ALA A 67 -0.04 -12.81 3.24
CA ALA A 67 1.24 -12.19 2.90
C ALA A 67 2.32 -12.53 3.95
N ILE A 68 1.96 -12.44 5.24
CA ILE A 68 2.85 -12.82 6.36
C ILE A 68 3.23 -14.31 6.28
N GLU A 69 2.27 -15.20 6.03
CA GLU A 69 2.50 -16.65 5.91
C GLU A 69 3.42 -17.01 4.72
N LYS A 70 3.44 -16.18 3.68
CA LYS A 70 4.33 -16.31 2.53
C LYS A 70 5.70 -15.65 2.73
N ASP A 71 5.97 -15.11 3.92
CA ASP A 71 7.16 -14.31 4.22
C ASP A 71 7.37 -13.15 3.24
N LEU A 72 6.26 -12.57 2.76
CA LEU A 72 6.28 -11.42 1.86
C LEU A 72 6.39 -10.13 2.66
N ASN A 73 7.40 -9.33 2.35
CA ASN A 73 7.48 -7.97 2.85
C ASN A 73 6.39 -7.12 2.17
N PHE A 74 5.48 -6.56 2.96
CA PHE A 74 4.28 -5.93 2.44
C PHE A 74 4.07 -4.56 3.07
N ALA A 75 3.78 -3.55 2.25
CA ALA A 75 3.49 -2.20 2.72
C ALA A 75 2.28 -1.61 2.01
N ILE A 76 1.46 -0.87 2.77
CA ILE A 76 0.24 -0.23 2.27
C ILE A 76 0.54 1.26 2.07
N PHE A 77 0.52 1.72 0.83
CA PHE A 77 0.70 3.12 0.48
C PHE A 77 -0.66 3.79 0.27
N VAL A 78 -0.91 4.83 1.05
CA VAL A 78 -2.23 5.48 1.10
C VAL A 78 -2.15 6.87 0.50
N GLU A 79 -2.99 7.15 -0.49
CA GLU A 79 -3.10 8.46 -1.14
C GLU A 79 -3.97 9.40 -0.30
N CYS A 80 -3.48 9.67 0.90
CA CYS A 80 -4.01 10.57 1.90
C CYS A 80 -2.91 10.83 2.94
N ILE A 81 -2.92 11.99 3.60
CA ILE A 81 -2.17 12.13 4.86
C ILE A 81 -2.98 11.54 6.02
N GLU A 82 -2.32 11.01 7.04
CA GLU A 82 -2.99 10.36 8.17
C GLU A 82 -3.99 11.29 8.86
N GLU A 83 -3.61 12.55 9.08
CA GLU A 83 -4.48 13.52 9.76
C GLU A 83 -5.77 13.79 8.97
N ASP A 84 -5.68 13.82 7.65
CA ASP A 84 -6.86 13.93 6.79
C ASP A 84 -7.67 12.63 6.79
N PHE A 85 -7.02 11.47 6.88
CA PHE A 85 -7.72 10.19 7.02
C PHE A 85 -8.55 10.14 8.30
N VAL A 86 -7.95 10.39 9.46
CA VAL A 86 -8.66 10.32 10.75
C VAL A 86 -9.73 11.41 10.88
N ARG A 87 -9.53 12.58 10.27
CA ARG A 87 -10.54 13.66 10.17
C ARG A 87 -11.55 13.45 9.03
N LYS A 88 -11.39 12.41 8.21
CA LYS A 88 -12.23 12.09 7.05
C LYS A 88 -12.24 13.18 5.97
N LYS A 89 -11.13 13.92 5.85
CA LYS A 89 -10.86 14.94 4.81
C LYS A 89 -10.29 14.31 3.53
N PHE A 90 -10.93 13.24 3.05
CA PHE A 90 -10.61 12.60 1.78
C PHE A 90 -11.89 12.42 0.95
N LYS A 91 -11.75 12.10 -0.34
CA LYS A 91 -12.89 11.93 -1.25
C LYS A 91 -13.87 10.88 -0.70
N GLY A 92 -15.11 11.30 -0.43
CA GLY A 92 -16.17 10.45 0.14
C GLY A 92 -16.20 10.38 1.67
N GLY A 93 -15.19 10.91 2.37
CA GLY A 93 -15.09 10.85 3.83
C GLY A 93 -16.19 11.59 4.60
N TYR A 94 -16.77 12.65 4.01
CA TYR A 94 -17.86 13.44 4.61
C TYR A 94 -19.13 12.62 4.93
N ARG A 95 -19.32 11.46 4.29
CA ARG A 95 -20.48 10.58 4.51
C ARG A 95 -20.31 9.66 5.72
N LEU A 96 -19.11 9.59 6.28
CA LEU A 96 -18.73 8.58 7.27
C LEU A 96 -18.99 9.08 8.69
N LYS A 97 -19.72 8.28 9.48
CA LYS A 97 -20.16 8.65 10.84
C LYS A 97 -19.16 8.32 11.95
N THR A 98 -18.11 7.55 11.67
CA THR A 98 -17.10 7.14 12.65
C THR A 98 -16.42 8.37 13.27
N LYS A 99 -16.26 8.37 14.60
CA LYS A 99 -15.62 9.47 15.33
C LYS A 99 -14.11 9.47 15.07
N VAL A 100 -13.49 10.64 15.05
CA VAL A 100 -12.03 10.82 14.81
C VAL A 100 -11.20 9.96 15.77
N LYS A 101 -11.50 10.01 17.08
CA LYS A 101 -10.79 9.21 18.10
C LYS A 101 -10.87 7.70 17.84
N VAL A 102 -12.01 7.22 17.34
CA VAL A 102 -12.20 5.79 17.00
C VAL A 102 -11.38 5.43 15.79
N LEU A 103 -11.40 6.25 14.73
CA LEU A 103 -10.64 5.98 13.51
C LEU A 103 -9.13 5.99 13.75
N ARG A 104 -8.65 6.93 14.58
CA ARG A 104 -7.24 6.96 15.01
C ARG A 104 -6.86 5.67 15.74
N LYS A 105 -7.67 5.25 16.73
CA LYS A 105 -7.39 4.02 17.47
C LYS A 105 -7.38 2.76 16.59
N ILE A 106 -8.24 2.71 15.57
CA ILE A 106 -8.26 1.61 14.60
C ILE A 106 -6.94 1.55 13.81
N VAL A 107 -6.43 2.69 13.34
CA VAL A 107 -5.13 2.74 12.63
C VAL A 107 -4.00 2.29 13.55
N GLU A 108 -3.93 2.84 14.76
CA GLU A 108 -2.91 2.48 15.77
C GLU A 108 -2.94 0.98 16.06
N THR A 109 -4.10 0.43 16.42
CA THR A 109 -4.24 -0.99 16.75
C THR A 109 -3.95 -1.90 15.56
N PHE A 110 -4.25 -1.46 14.34
CA PHE A 110 -3.88 -2.22 13.14
C PHE A 110 -2.35 -2.30 12.97
N GLN A 111 -1.64 -1.18 13.13
CA GLN A 111 -0.17 -1.13 13.02
C GLN A 111 0.54 -1.82 14.19
N GLU A 112 -0.06 -1.85 15.38
CA GLU A 112 0.43 -2.63 16.53
C GLU A 112 0.28 -4.14 16.30
N ARG A 113 -0.80 -4.55 15.62
CA ARG A 113 -1.17 -5.95 15.46
C ARG A 113 -0.43 -6.65 14.31
N TYR A 114 -0.20 -5.94 13.21
CA TYR A 114 0.37 -6.50 12.01
C TYR A 114 1.72 -5.86 11.71
N PRO A 115 2.75 -6.65 11.33
CA PRO A 115 4.06 -6.14 10.94
C PRO A 115 4.04 -5.51 9.53
N ILE A 116 3.02 -4.71 9.22
CA ILE A 116 2.81 -4.06 7.92
C ILE A 116 2.74 -2.55 8.13
N ALA A 117 3.61 -1.85 7.41
CA ALA A 117 3.62 -0.39 7.44
C ALA A 117 2.43 0.19 6.66
N ILE A 118 1.82 1.24 7.20
CA ILE A 118 0.95 2.14 6.44
C ILE A 118 1.75 3.40 6.16
N ILE A 119 1.98 3.68 4.88
CA ILE A 119 2.79 4.80 4.41
C ILE A 119 1.87 5.84 3.80
N TRP A 120 1.71 6.95 4.52
CA TRP A 120 0.84 8.05 4.12
C TRP A 120 1.50 8.96 3.09
N CYS A 121 0.78 9.24 2.01
CA CYS A 121 1.25 9.99 0.86
C CYS A 121 0.25 11.09 0.52
N LYS A 122 0.72 12.35 0.54
CA LYS A 122 -0.15 13.52 0.32
C LYS A 122 -0.82 13.52 -1.05
N ASN A 123 -0.14 13.01 -2.06
CA ASN A 123 -0.60 12.95 -3.45
C ASN A 123 0.12 11.80 -4.19
N ARG A 124 -0.26 11.60 -5.45
CA ARG A 124 0.31 10.56 -6.33
C ARG A 124 1.82 10.72 -6.54
N ASP A 125 2.30 11.93 -6.74
CA ASP A 125 3.72 12.16 -7.02
C ASP A 125 4.61 11.77 -5.83
N ILE A 126 4.21 12.17 -4.62
CA ILE A 126 4.89 11.76 -3.38
C ILE A 126 4.78 10.25 -3.17
N MET A 127 3.64 9.64 -3.50
CA MET A 127 3.47 8.18 -3.42
C MET A 127 4.45 7.46 -4.36
N MET A 128 4.59 7.92 -5.60
CA MET A 128 5.53 7.35 -6.57
C MET A 128 6.95 7.34 -6.03
N VAL A 129 7.43 8.49 -5.55
CA VAL A 129 8.79 8.62 -5.00
C VAL A 129 8.98 7.68 -3.81
N LYS A 130 8.05 7.71 -2.83
CA LYS A 130 8.18 6.85 -1.64
C LYS A 130 8.13 5.35 -1.95
N ILE A 131 7.37 4.93 -2.97
CA ILE A 131 7.36 3.52 -3.39
C ILE A 131 8.70 3.15 -4.02
N LEU A 132 9.27 4.03 -4.85
CA LEU A 132 10.59 3.79 -5.45
C LEU A 132 11.68 3.69 -4.38
N ASP A 133 11.70 4.61 -3.41
CA ASP A 133 12.62 4.57 -2.28
C ASP A 133 12.45 3.28 -1.47
N TRP A 134 11.20 2.90 -1.20
CA TRP A 134 10.92 1.66 -0.47
C TRP A 134 11.39 0.41 -1.22
N PHE A 135 11.16 0.33 -2.54
CA PHE A 135 11.70 -0.77 -3.36
C PHE A 135 13.22 -0.79 -3.34
N TYR A 136 13.87 0.36 -3.48
CA TYR A 136 15.32 0.47 -3.44
C TYR A 136 15.89 -0.05 -2.10
N ASP A 137 15.29 0.34 -0.98
CA ASP A 137 15.69 -0.16 0.35
C ASP A 137 15.55 -1.68 0.46
N ARG A 138 14.44 -2.25 -0.02
CA ARG A 138 14.23 -3.72 0.00
C ARG A 138 15.22 -4.45 -0.91
N GLU A 139 15.54 -3.90 -2.07
CA GLU A 139 16.54 -4.50 -2.98
C GLU A 139 17.95 -4.43 -2.38
N LYS A 140 18.26 -3.35 -1.66
CA LYS A 140 19.53 -3.21 -0.95
C LYS A 140 19.65 -4.23 0.18
N GLU A 141 18.59 -4.45 0.95
CA GLU A 141 18.55 -5.50 1.99
C GLU A 141 18.79 -6.92 1.43
N LEU A 142 18.48 -7.14 0.15
CA LEU A 142 18.77 -8.39 -0.56
C LEU A 142 20.19 -8.45 -1.17
N GLY A 143 21.02 -7.42 -0.99
CA GLY A 143 22.38 -7.34 -1.54
C GLY A 143 22.43 -7.19 -3.06
N VAL A 144 21.35 -6.70 -3.69
CA VAL A 144 21.27 -6.53 -5.16
C VAL A 144 22.25 -5.47 -5.67
N TRP A 145 22.55 -4.47 -4.84
CA TRP A 145 23.32 -3.28 -5.21
C TRP A 145 24.74 -3.25 -4.62
N ASP A 146 25.15 -4.31 -3.90
CA ASP A 146 26.50 -4.45 -3.32
C ASP A 146 27.48 -5.22 -4.23
N LYS A 147 27.21 -5.26 -5.54
CA LYS A 147 28.03 -5.92 -6.57
C LYS A 147 28.43 -4.98 -7.69
#